data_AF-A0A7X7V848-F1
#
_entry.id   AF-A0A7X7V848-F1
#
_cell.length_a   1.000
_cell.length_b   1.000
_cell.length_c   1.000
_cell.angle_alpha   90.00
_cell.angle_beta   90.00
_cell.angle_gamma   90.00
#
_symmetry.space_group_name_H-M   'P 1'
#
loop_
_entity.id
_entity.type
_entity.pdbx_description
1 polymer ?
#
loop_
_entity_poly.entity_id
_entity_poly.type
_entity_poly.pdbx_seq_one_letter_code
_entity_poly.pdbx_strand_id
1 'polypeptide(L)'
;MLDVNTYDQLRIGLATADQIREWSFGEVKKPETINYRTLKPERDGLFCEKIFGPTRDWECYCGKYKRVRFKGIVCERCGVEVTRSNVRRERMGHIELAAPVTHIWYFKGVPSRLGYLLDIAPKDLEKVIYFAAYMITSVDEDARHRDLSSLEAKVGVERTQIEKRRDADLEARNIKLEEDLATLESEGADRELRKKVRDSAEREMKQLRDRGQRELDRLDAVWSRFRSLKVQDLEGDEVLYREMKTRFGKYFEGFMGAEAIKKRLENFDLAAEAEALREIIKTGKGQRKTRALKRLKVVRAFIDTDNSALGMVLDCVPVIPPDLRPMVQLDGGRFATSDLNDLYRRVINRNNRLKRLLDLGAPEIIVNNEKRMLQEAVDSLFDNGRRGRPVTGPGNRPLKSISDMLKGKQGRFRQNLLGKRVDYSGRSVIVVGPQLKLHQCGLPKQMALELFKPFVMKRLAEQNYAQNIKSAKRMVERQRPQVWDVLEEVIKEHPVLLNRAPTLHRLGIQA
;
A
#
# COMPACT_ATOMS: atom_id res chain seq x y z
N MET A 1 28.64 -11.85 16.77
CA MET A 1 28.13 -10.79 15.85
C MET A 1 28.75 -11.09 14.50
N LEU A 2 27.93 -11.36 13.48
CA LEU A 2 28.43 -11.42 12.10
C LEU A 2 29.10 -10.08 11.77
N ASP A 3 30.32 -10.11 11.25
CA ASP A 3 31.01 -8.93 10.79
C ASP A 3 30.24 -8.36 9.60
N VAL A 4 29.57 -7.23 9.79
CA VAL A 4 28.58 -6.66 8.85
C VAL A 4 29.23 -6.24 7.52
N ASN A 5 30.56 -6.26 7.44
CA ASN A 5 31.33 -5.80 6.28
C ASN A 5 31.77 -6.91 5.32
N THR A 6 31.51 -8.19 5.62
CA THR A 6 31.80 -9.31 4.71
C THR A 6 30.51 -10.00 4.28
N TYR A 7 29.90 -9.49 3.22
CA TYR A 7 28.80 -10.15 2.50
C TYR A 7 29.09 -10.16 1.01
N ASP A 8 28.97 -11.32 0.36
CA ASP A 8 29.21 -11.46 -1.08
C ASP A 8 28.04 -10.92 -1.91
N GLN A 9 26.81 -11.07 -1.41
CA GLN A 9 25.59 -10.76 -2.15
C GLN A 9 24.49 -10.20 -1.25
N LEU A 10 23.66 -9.32 -1.83
CA LEU A 10 22.43 -8.81 -1.22
C LEU A 10 21.24 -9.22 -2.10
N ARG A 11 20.33 -10.04 -1.54
CA ARG A 11 19.14 -10.52 -2.25
C ARG A 11 17.91 -9.70 -1.86
N ILE A 12 17.05 -9.41 -2.84
CA ILE A 12 15.73 -8.82 -2.66
C ILE A 12 14.67 -9.76 -3.24
N GLY A 13 13.53 -9.90 -2.54
CA GLY A 13 12.42 -10.76 -2.92
C GLY A 13 11.08 -10.20 -2.46
N LEU A 14 10.00 -10.90 -2.79
CA LEU A 14 8.67 -10.58 -2.28
C LEU A 14 8.56 -11.05 -0.82
N ALA A 15 7.93 -10.22 0.01
CA ALA A 15 7.62 -10.59 1.38
C ALA A 15 6.23 -11.24 1.40
N THR A 16 6.14 -12.48 1.88
CA THR A 16 4.83 -13.11 2.16
C THR A 16 4.24 -12.58 3.46
N ALA A 17 2.94 -12.79 3.67
CA ALA A 17 2.27 -12.39 4.91
C ALA A 17 2.91 -13.05 6.14
N ASP A 18 3.34 -14.30 6.03
CA ASP A 18 3.99 -15.04 7.13
C ASP A 18 5.36 -14.46 7.48
N GLN A 19 6.16 -14.07 6.47
CA GLN A 19 7.44 -13.40 6.69
C GLN A 19 7.25 -12.04 7.38
N ILE A 20 6.21 -11.28 7.00
CA ILE A 20 5.90 -10.00 7.66
C ILE A 20 5.52 -10.22 9.13
N ARG A 21 4.78 -11.29 9.45
CA ARG A 21 4.44 -11.66 10.83
C ARG A 21 5.68 -12.08 11.62
N GLU A 22 6.60 -12.83 11.01
CA GLU A 22 7.87 -13.24 11.61
C GLU A 22 8.74 -12.03 12.00
N TRP A 23 8.80 -11.02 11.14
CA TRP A 23 9.54 -9.79 11.44
C TRP A 23 8.90 -8.92 12.52
N SER A 24 7.62 -9.16 12.79
CA SER A 24 6.84 -8.27 13.64
C SER A 24 6.92 -8.65 15.10
N PHE A 25 7.08 -7.63 15.94
CA PHE A 25 7.03 -7.76 17.40
C PHE A 25 5.60 -7.58 17.96
N GLY A 26 4.61 -7.35 17.10
CA GLY A 26 3.20 -7.22 17.51
C GLY A 26 2.32 -6.44 16.53
N GLU A 27 1.01 -6.69 16.63
CA GLU A 27 -0.01 -6.02 15.82
C GLU A 27 -0.33 -4.61 16.35
N VAL A 28 -0.33 -3.61 15.47
CA VAL A 28 -0.78 -2.25 15.78
C VAL A 28 -2.29 -2.16 15.56
N LYS A 29 -3.06 -2.27 16.64
CA LYS A 29 -4.53 -2.27 16.61
C LYS A 29 -5.13 -0.87 16.63
N LYS A 30 -4.44 0.07 17.26
CA LYS A 30 -4.99 1.38 17.62
C LYS A 30 -4.40 2.51 16.76
N PRO A 31 -5.23 3.45 16.26
CA PRO A 31 -4.74 4.60 15.48
C PRO A 31 -4.10 5.68 16.35
N GLU A 32 -4.19 5.57 17.68
CA GLU A 32 -3.60 6.53 18.62
C GLU A 32 -2.07 6.48 18.58
N THR A 33 -1.46 7.62 18.90
CA THR A 33 -0.01 7.82 18.86
C THR A 33 0.55 7.94 20.28
N ILE A 34 0.43 9.12 20.87
CA ILE A 34 0.85 9.44 22.23
C ILE A 34 -0.28 10.16 22.95
N ASN A 35 -0.29 10.03 24.27
CA ASN A 35 -1.20 10.80 25.10
C ASN A 35 -0.72 12.26 25.21
N TYR A 36 -1.59 13.22 24.91
CA TYR A 36 -1.22 14.64 24.93
C TYR A 36 -0.91 15.18 26.32
N ARG A 37 -1.42 14.55 27.40
CA ARG A 37 -1.16 14.99 28.79
C ARG A 37 0.13 14.39 29.34
N THR A 38 0.29 13.08 29.20
CA THR A 38 1.42 12.36 29.81
C THR A 38 2.63 12.26 28.89
N LEU A 39 2.48 12.60 27.62
CA LEU A 39 3.48 12.43 26.55
C LEU A 39 3.95 10.99 26.37
N LYS A 40 3.26 10.02 27.01
CA LYS A 40 3.58 8.61 26.89
C LYS A 40 2.87 7.98 25.68
N PRO A 41 3.51 7.03 24.99
CA PRO A 41 2.87 6.28 23.92
C PRO A 41 1.61 5.55 24.39
N GLU A 42 0.57 5.53 23.57
CA GLU A 42 -0.63 4.75 23.85
C GLU A 42 -0.37 3.25 23.62
N ARG A 43 -1.03 2.40 24.41
CA ARG A 43 -0.92 0.93 24.28
C ARG A 43 -1.57 0.47 22.97
N ASP A 44 -0.95 -0.49 22.30
CA ASP A 44 -1.32 -1.03 20.98
C ASP A 44 -1.41 0.00 19.84
N GLY A 45 -0.95 1.22 20.09
CA GLY A 45 -0.89 2.31 19.12
C GLY A 45 0.40 2.33 18.30
N LEU A 46 0.53 3.35 17.44
CA LEU A 46 1.65 3.48 16.49
C LEU A 46 3.02 3.67 17.13
N PHE A 47 3.09 4.04 18.41
CA PHE A 47 4.34 4.24 19.14
C PHE A 47 4.49 3.27 20.33
N CYS A 48 3.63 2.26 20.41
CA CYS A 48 3.51 1.35 21.56
C CYS A 48 4.86 0.75 21.96
N GLU A 49 5.23 0.92 23.23
CA GLU A 49 6.50 0.42 23.77
C GLU A 49 6.55 -1.11 23.87
N LYS A 50 5.38 -1.77 23.98
CA LYS A 50 5.29 -3.23 24.01
C LYS A 50 5.76 -3.86 22.70
N ILE A 51 5.43 -3.21 21.58
CA ILE A 51 5.75 -3.69 20.23
C ILE A 51 7.16 -3.22 19.83
N PHE A 52 7.40 -1.90 19.87
CA PHE A 52 8.61 -1.32 19.30
C PHE A 52 9.78 -1.25 20.27
N GLY A 53 9.56 -1.45 21.57
CA GLY A 53 10.57 -1.33 22.63
C GLY A 53 10.47 -0.01 23.43
N PRO A 54 11.28 0.15 24.49
CA PRO A 54 11.13 1.22 25.46
C PRO A 54 11.57 2.59 24.92
N THR A 55 10.86 3.67 25.28
CA THR A 55 11.22 5.04 24.85
C THR A 55 12.51 5.53 25.51
N ARG A 56 12.76 5.11 26.75
CA ARG A 56 13.96 5.44 27.53
C ARG A 56 14.78 4.19 27.79
N ASP A 57 16.10 4.35 27.83
CA ASP A 57 17.00 3.25 28.10
C ASP A 57 16.69 2.57 29.43
N TRP A 58 16.49 1.26 29.39
CA TRP A 58 16.29 0.40 30.56
C TRP A 58 15.08 0.80 31.44
N GLU A 59 14.05 1.40 30.85
CA GLU A 59 12.82 1.77 31.56
C GLU A 59 11.59 1.18 30.85
N CYS A 60 10.77 0.45 31.61
CA CYS A 60 9.48 -0.04 31.10
C CYS A 60 8.37 1.02 31.20
N TYR A 61 7.32 0.89 30.38
CA TYR A 61 6.19 1.85 30.32
C TYR A 61 5.57 2.22 31.68
N CYS A 62 5.33 1.22 32.52
CA CYS A 62 4.70 1.40 33.84
C CYS A 62 5.66 1.88 34.92
N GLY A 63 6.97 1.84 34.67
CA GLY A 63 8.00 2.21 35.63
C GLY A 63 8.30 1.18 36.73
N LYS A 64 7.72 -0.04 36.70
CA LYS A 64 8.03 -1.14 37.63
C LYS A 64 9.51 -1.52 37.58
N TYR A 65 10.03 -1.73 36.37
CA TYR A 65 11.43 -2.02 36.12
C TYR A 65 12.12 -0.80 35.53
N LYS A 66 13.18 -0.36 36.22
CA LYS A 66 14.07 0.73 35.83
C LYS A 66 15.53 0.35 36.12
N ARG A 67 16.45 0.83 35.30
CA ARG A 67 17.92 0.62 35.37
C ARG A 67 18.37 -0.70 34.72
N VAL A 68 19.67 -0.73 34.41
CA VAL A 68 20.36 -1.80 33.66
C VAL A 68 20.26 -3.18 34.33
N ARG A 69 20.03 -3.25 35.64
CA ARG A 69 19.95 -4.51 36.41
C ARG A 69 18.87 -5.47 35.90
N PHE A 70 17.80 -4.94 35.31
CA PHE A 70 16.67 -5.73 34.81
C PHE A 70 16.74 -5.98 33.30
N LYS A 71 17.94 -5.90 32.71
CA LYS A 71 18.18 -6.13 31.28
C LYS A 71 17.56 -7.45 30.81
N GLY A 72 16.75 -7.38 29.75
CA GLY A 72 16.14 -8.54 29.10
C GLY A 72 14.86 -9.06 29.78
N ILE A 73 14.45 -8.49 30.91
CA ILE A 73 13.19 -8.87 31.57
C ILE A 73 12.02 -8.23 30.84
N VAL A 74 11.01 -9.03 30.50
CA VAL A 74 9.72 -8.55 29.98
C VAL A 74 8.80 -8.25 31.16
N CYS A 75 8.28 -7.03 31.24
CA CYS A 75 7.47 -6.62 32.37
C CYS A 75 6.08 -7.29 32.38
N GLU A 76 5.72 -7.99 33.46
CA GLU A 76 4.39 -8.64 33.62
C GLU A 76 3.20 -7.66 33.53
N ARG A 77 3.38 -6.39 33.98
CA ARG A 77 2.28 -5.40 34.01
C ARG A 77 2.05 -4.67 32.69
N CYS A 78 3.09 -4.45 31.90
CA CYS A 78 3.00 -3.66 30.66
C CYS A 78 3.49 -4.39 29.41
N GLY A 79 4.09 -5.57 29.54
CA GLY A 79 4.64 -6.36 28.45
C GLY A 79 5.86 -5.76 27.76
N VAL A 80 6.44 -4.68 28.30
CA VAL A 80 7.60 -4.01 27.70
C VAL A 80 8.88 -4.69 28.15
N GLU A 81 9.73 -5.02 27.18
CA GLU A 81 11.07 -5.54 27.41
C GLU A 81 12.04 -4.42 27.82
N VAL A 82 12.80 -4.64 28.88
CA VAL A 82 13.76 -3.68 29.41
C VAL A 82 15.08 -3.81 28.63
N THR A 83 15.22 -2.98 27.59
CA THR A 83 16.40 -2.89 26.71
C THR A 83 16.78 -1.43 26.41
N ARG A 84 17.76 -1.20 25.53
CA ARG A 84 18.11 0.14 25.04
C ARG A 84 17.02 0.65 24.09
N SER A 85 16.78 1.96 24.07
CA SER A 85 15.79 2.58 23.19
C SER A 85 16.12 2.43 21.70
N ASN A 86 17.39 2.19 21.36
CA ASN A 86 17.85 1.97 19.99
C ASN A 86 17.08 0.87 19.23
N VAL A 87 16.52 -0.13 19.92
CA VAL A 87 15.71 -1.18 19.27
C VAL A 87 14.48 -0.61 18.55
N ARG A 88 14.01 0.60 18.92
CA ARG A 88 12.92 1.32 18.27
C ARG A 88 13.24 1.81 16.85
N ARG A 89 14.49 1.65 16.40
CA ARG A 89 14.94 1.87 15.01
C ARG A 89 14.90 0.60 14.16
N GLU A 90 14.80 -0.57 14.78
CA GLU A 90 14.99 -1.87 14.14
C GLU A 90 13.72 -2.75 14.20
N ARG A 91 12.96 -2.69 15.31
CA ARG A 91 11.76 -3.53 15.51
C ARG A 91 10.60 -3.08 14.63
N MET A 92 10.09 -3.98 13.80
CA MET A 92 8.90 -3.76 12.98
C MET A 92 7.62 -4.14 13.72
N GLY A 93 6.53 -3.44 13.40
CA GLY A 93 5.16 -3.85 13.72
C GLY A 93 4.45 -4.38 12.47
N HIS A 94 3.24 -4.87 12.61
CA HIS A 94 2.36 -5.16 11.47
C HIS A 94 0.92 -4.72 11.77
N ILE A 95 0.11 -4.63 10.72
CA ILE A 95 -1.34 -4.45 10.80
C ILE A 95 -1.97 -5.64 10.11
N GLU A 96 -2.79 -6.40 10.82
CA GLU A 96 -3.56 -7.51 10.24
C GLU A 96 -4.82 -6.97 9.57
N LEU A 97 -4.91 -7.11 8.25
CA LEU A 97 -6.02 -6.58 7.47
C LEU A 97 -7.24 -7.49 7.56
N ALA A 98 -8.43 -6.89 7.63
CA ALA A 98 -9.70 -7.62 7.62
C ALA A 98 -10.09 -8.13 6.23
N ALA A 99 -9.50 -7.57 5.19
CA ALA A 99 -9.64 -8.01 3.81
C ALA A 99 -8.30 -7.90 3.10
N PRO A 100 -7.99 -8.82 2.17
CA PRO A 100 -6.75 -8.76 1.39
C PRO A 100 -6.70 -7.49 0.55
N VAL A 101 -5.49 -7.00 0.29
CA VAL A 101 -5.23 -5.76 -0.45
C VAL A 101 -4.11 -6.00 -1.44
N THR A 102 -4.23 -5.53 -2.69
CA THR A 102 -3.13 -5.65 -3.66
C THR A 102 -2.04 -4.60 -3.40
N HIS A 103 -0.78 -4.96 -3.60
CA HIS A 103 0.30 -3.98 -3.51
C HIS A 103 0.40 -3.15 -4.81
N ILE A 104 0.25 -1.83 -4.70
CA ILE A 104 0.11 -0.90 -5.84
C ILE A 104 1.24 -0.99 -6.88
N TRP A 105 2.47 -1.29 -6.49
CA TRP A 105 3.60 -1.44 -7.43
C TRP A 105 3.38 -2.54 -8.47
N TYR A 106 2.74 -3.66 -8.11
CA TYR A 106 2.51 -4.78 -9.04
C TYR A 106 1.26 -4.58 -9.91
N PHE A 107 0.34 -3.74 -9.45
CA PHE A 107 -0.87 -3.36 -10.18
C PHE A 107 -0.67 -2.16 -11.11
N LYS A 108 -0.29 -0.98 -10.59
CA LYS A 108 -0.07 0.28 -11.36
C LYS A 108 1.37 0.47 -11.86
N GLY A 109 2.27 -0.48 -11.60
CA GLY A 109 3.55 -0.53 -12.32
C GLY A 109 3.30 -0.60 -13.83
N VAL A 110 4.10 0.09 -14.64
CA VAL A 110 4.00 0.01 -16.11
C VAL A 110 5.23 -0.76 -16.61
N PRO A 111 5.07 -1.97 -17.19
CA PRO A 111 3.83 -2.73 -17.36
C PRO A 111 3.33 -3.36 -16.04
N SER A 112 2.01 -3.61 -15.97
CA SER A 112 1.36 -4.22 -14.79
C SER A 112 1.82 -5.67 -14.67
N ARG A 113 2.37 -6.04 -13.51
CA ARG A 113 2.88 -7.40 -13.27
C ARG A 113 1.73 -8.38 -13.09
N LEU A 114 0.71 -7.98 -12.31
CA LEU A 114 -0.54 -8.73 -12.16
C LEU A 114 -1.28 -8.88 -13.50
N GLY A 115 -1.36 -7.80 -14.30
CA GLY A 115 -2.00 -7.86 -15.62
C GLY A 115 -1.30 -8.82 -16.59
N TYR A 116 0.04 -8.88 -16.57
CA TYR A 116 0.77 -9.84 -17.40
C TYR A 116 0.67 -11.27 -16.90
N LEU A 117 0.64 -11.48 -15.58
CA LEU A 117 0.50 -12.79 -14.98
C LEU A 117 -0.87 -13.41 -15.32
N LEU A 118 -1.95 -12.66 -15.08
CA LEU A 118 -3.33 -13.14 -15.25
C LEU A 118 -3.89 -12.94 -16.67
N ASP A 119 -3.14 -12.31 -17.59
CA ASP A 119 -3.59 -11.85 -18.91
C ASP A 119 -4.73 -10.82 -18.93
N ILE A 120 -4.97 -10.14 -17.81
CA ILE A 120 -6.05 -9.16 -17.67
C ILE A 120 -5.54 -7.77 -18.05
N ALA A 121 -6.35 -7.01 -18.81
CA ALA A 121 -6.02 -5.64 -19.15
C ALA A 121 -5.96 -4.75 -17.88
N PRO A 122 -5.02 -3.78 -17.79
CA PRO A 122 -4.88 -2.97 -16.57
C PRO A 122 -6.13 -2.18 -16.16
N LYS A 123 -6.96 -1.76 -17.12
CA LYS A 123 -8.23 -1.06 -16.86
C LYS A 123 -9.28 -1.98 -16.24
N ASP A 124 -9.27 -3.24 -16.64
CA ASP A 124 -10.22 -4.23 -16.19
C ASP A 124 -9.82 -4.78 -14.81
N LEU A 125 -8.51 -4.97 -14.60
CA LEU A 125 -7.95 -5.26 -13.28
C LEU A 125 -8.25 -4.13 -12.27
N GLU A 126 -8.26 -2.87 -12.73
CA GLU A 126 -8.69 -1.73 -11.91
C GLU A 126 -10.16 -1.84 -11.49
N LYS A 127 -11.06 -2.24 -12.40
CA LYS A 127 -12.48 -2.44 -12.05
C LYS A 127 -12.64 -3.52 -10.98
N VAL A 128 -11.88 -4.61 -11.05
CA VAL A 128 -11.93 -5.68 -10.04
C VAL A 128 -11.41 -5.18 -8.69
N ILE A 129 -10.18 -4.65 -8.64
CA ILE A 129 -9.51 -4.26 -7.38
C ILE A 129 -10.31 -3.20 -6.60
N TYR A 130 -10.93 -2.25 -7.29
CA TYR A 130 -11.69 -1.17 -6.66
C TYR A 130 -13.20 -1.39 -6.67
N PHE A 131 -13.64 -2.65 -6.67
CA PHE A 131 -15.04 -3.04 -6.44
C PHE A 131 -16.04 -2.43 -7.43
N ALA A 132 -15.66 -2.33 -8.71
CA ALA A 132 -16.54 -1.89 -9.80
C ALA A 132 -17.02 -3.06 -10.69
N ALA A 133 -16.36 -4.21 -10.65
CA ALA A 133 -16.79 -5.43 -11.35
C ALA A 133 -16.42 -6.68 -10.55
N TYR A 134 -17.24 -7.73 -10.69
CA TYR A 134 -16.95 -9.07 -10.22
C TYR A 134 -15.99 -9.77 -11.20
N MET A 135 -15.12 -10.63 -10.68
CA MET A 135 -14.29 -11.54 -11.47
C MET A 135 -14.66 -12.97 -11.13
N ILE A 136 -14.91 -13.78 -12.15
CA ILE A 136 -15.18 -15.21 -12.00
C ILE A 136 -13.87 -15.94 -11.69
N THR A 137 -13.81 -16.61 -10.54
CA THR A 137 -12.60 -17.28 -10.03
C THR A 137 -12.58 -18.76 -10.36
N SER A 138 -13.75 -19.40 -10.40
CA SER A 138 -13.93 -20.83 -10.68
C SER A 138 -15.23 -21.06 -11.44
N VAL A 139 -15.22 -22.03 -12.34
CA VAL A 139 -16.40 -22.53 -13.05
C VAL A 139 -16.28 -24.05 -13.09
N ASP A 140 -17.28 -24.75 -12.58
CA ASP A 140 -17.37 -26.20 -12.68
C ASP A 140 -18.00 -26.54 -14.05
N GLU A 141 -17.12 -26.76 -15.03
CA GLU A 141 -17.54 -27.06 -16.40
C GLU A 141 -18.23 -28.43 -16.49
N ASP A 142 -17.83 -29.41 -15.67
CA ASP A 142 -18.36 -30.76 -15.69
C ASP A 142 -19.78 -30.82 -15.11
N ALA A 143 -20.01 -30.16 -13.96
CA ALA A 143 -21.36 -30.02 -13.41
C ALA A 143 -22.25 -29.21 -14.34
N ARG A 144 -21.74 -28.11 -14.91
CA ARG A 144 -22.50 -27.29 -15.87
C ARG A 144 -22.89 -28.08 -17.11
N HIS A 145 -22.02 -28.92 -17.65
CA HIS A 145 -22.31 -29.72 -18.85
C HIS A 145 -23.34 -30.82 -18.57
N ARG A 146 -23.24 -31.50 -17.41
CA ARG A 146 -24.20 -32.55 -17.01
C ARG A 146 -25.60 -32.00 -16.82
N ASP A 147 -25.73 -30.86 -16.14
CA ASP A 147 -27.03 -30.30 -15.78
C ASP A 147 -27.60 -29.34 -16.84
N LEU A 148 -26.86 -29.08 -17.93
CA LEU A 148 -27.21 -28.06 -18.93
C LEU A 148 -28.62 -28.22 -19.50
N SER A 149 -29.01 -29.45 -19.85
CA SER A 149 -30.34 -29.75 -20.41
C SER A 149 -31.46 -29.52 -19.40
N SER A 150 -31.24 -29.88 -18.14
CA SER A 150 -32.20 -29.64 -17.06
C SER A 150 -32.37 -28.15 -16.79
N LEU A 151 -31.27 -27.39 -16.79
CA LEU A 151 -31.28 -25.94 -16.60
C LEU A 151 -31.96 -25.22 -17.77
N GLU A 152 -31.68 -25.64 -19.00
CA GLU A 152 -32.30 -25.08 -20.21
C GLU A 152 -33.83 -25.29 -20.18
N ALA A 153 -34.29 -26.48 -19.80
CA ALA A 153 -35.71 -26.75 -19.64
C ALA A 153 -36.36 -25.86 -18.57
N LYS A 154 -35.69 -25.66 -17.42
CA LYS A 154 -36.19 -24.79 -16.33
C LYS A 154 -36.30 -23.33 -16.78
N VAL A 155 -35.26 -22.81 -17.46
CA VAL A 155 -35.27 -21.44 -18.01
C VAL A 155 -36.36 -21.31 -19.08
N GLY A 156 -36.55 -22.33 -19.92
CA GLY A 156 -37.64 -22.37 -20.91
C GLY A 156 -39.03 -22.31 -20.28
N VAL A 157 -39.27 -23.06 -19.19
CA VAL A 157 -40.55 -23.00 -18.47
C VAL A 157 -40.77 -21.60 -17.88
N GLU A 158 -39.78 -21.02 -17.21
CA GLU A 158 -39.88 -19.65 -16.68
C GLU A 158 -40.18 -18.62 -17.78
N ARG A 159 -39.51 -18.74 -18.93
CA ARG A 159 -39.77 -17.88 -20.09
C ARG A 159 -41.24 -17.95 -20.50
N THR A 160 -41.79 -19.16 -20.67
CA THR A 160 -43.21 -19.33 -21.03
C THR A 160 -44.16 -18.81 -19.97
N GLN A 161 -43.80 -18.86 -18.68
CA GLN A 161 -44.61 -18.28 -17.60
C GLN A 161 -44.65 -16.75 -17.67
N ILE A 162 -43.51 -16.11 -17.97
CA ILE A 162 -43.43 -14.65 -18.15
C ILE A 162 -44.24 -14.23 -19.38
N GLU A 163 -44.12 -14.96 -20.49
CA GLU A 163 -44.91 -14.72 -21.71
C GLU A 163 -46.42 -14.84 -21.43
N LYS A 164 -46.86 -15.93 -20.81
CA LYS A 164 -48.27 -16.12 -20.43
C LYS A 164 -48.80 -15.04 -19.49
N ARG A 165 -48.00 -14.63 -18.50
CA ARG A 165 -48.38 -13.54 -17.57
C ARG A 165 -48.53 -12.22 -18.31
N ARG A 166 -47.57 -11.86 -19.16
CA ARG A 166 -47.63 -10.66 -19.99
C ARG A 166 -48.89 -10.66 -20.86
N ASP A 167 -49.20 -11.79 -21.50
CA ASP A 167 -50.34 -11.89 -22.41
C ASP A 167 -51.67 -11.81 -21.65
N ALA A 168 -51.77 -12.44 -20.47
CA ALA A 168 -52.93 -12.32 -19.60
C ALA A 168 -53.14 -10.88 -19.07
N ASP A 169 -52.07 -10.18 -18.69
CA ASP A 169 -52.16 -8.78 -18.22
C ASP A 169 -52.61 -7.84 -19.37
N LEU A 170 -52.13 -8.08 -20.59
CA LEU A 170 -52.54 -7.33 -21.78
C LEU A 170 -54.00 -7.60 -22.14
N GLU A 171 -54.43 -8.87 -22.10
CA GLU A 171 -55.80 -9.28 -22.39
C GLU A 171 -56.78 -8.69 -21.35
N ALA A 172 -56.47 -8.81 -20.06
CA ALA A 172 -57.27 -8.21 -18.99
C ALA A 172 -57.38 -6.69 -19.13
N ARG A 173 -56.29 -6.00 -19.52
CA ARG A 173 -56.34 -4.55 -19.75
C ARG A 173 -57.15 -4.19 -20.99
N ASN A 174 -57.08 -5.01 -22.04
CA ASN A 174 -57.87 -4.81 -23.25
C ASN A 174 -59.37 -4.98 -22.98
N ILE A 175 -59.76 -6.02 -22.24
CA ILE A 175 -61.16 -6.23 -21.80
C ILE A 175 -61.64 -5.02 -21.00
N LYS A 176 -60.84 -4.54 -20.05
CA LYS A 176 -61.19 -3.35 -19.26
C LYS A 176 -61.31 -2.08 -20.12
N LEU A 177 -60.47 -1.92 -21.15
CA LEU A 177 -60.59 -0.80 -22.09
C LEU A 177 -61.91 -0.86 -22.86
N GLU A 178 -62.33 -2.05 -23.30
CA GLU A 178 -63.62 -2.23 -23.97
C GLU A 178 -64.79 -1.91 -23.03
N GLU A 179 -64.74 -2.34 -21.77
CA GLU A 179 -65.71 -1.98 -20.73
C GLU A 179 -65.75 -0.46 -20.48
N ASP A 180 -64.59 0.18 -20.28
CA ASP A 180 -64.45 1.62 -20.04
C ASP A 180 -65.01 2.45 -21.23
N LEU A 181 -64.80 1.97 -22.46
CA LEU A 181 -65.35 2.61 -23.67
C LEU A 181 -66.86 2.41 -23.79
N ALA A 182 -67.37 1.22 -23.45
CA ALA A 182 -68.80 0.92 -23.46
C ALA A 182 -69.56 1.75 -22.41
N THR A 183 -68.99 1.95 -21.21
CA THR A 183 -69.60 2.83 -20.19
C THR A 183 -69.63 4.28 -20.65
N LEU A 184 -68.53 4.80 -21.21
CA LEU A 184 -68.47 6.15 -21.78
C LEU A 184 -69.38 6.33 -23.01
N GLU A 185 -69.68 5.24 -23.72
CA GLU A 185 -70.69 5.19 -24.77
C GLU A 185 -72.10 5.33 -24.23
N SER A 186 -72.42 4.59 -23.18
CA SER A 186 -73.73 4.65 -22.51
C SER A 186 -74.01 5.99 -21.83
N GLU A 187 -72.97 6.64 -21.30
CA GLU A 187 -73.06 7.96 -20.64
C GLU A 187 -73.10 9.15 -21.64
N GLY A 188 -73.00 8.89 -22.95
CA GLY A 188 -73.06 9.95 -23.97
C GLY A 188 -71.81 10.84 -24.01
N ALA A 189 -70.66 10.36 -23.54
CA ALA A 189 -69.43 11.14 -23.47
C ALA A 189 -68.90 11.59 -24.85
N ASP A 190 -68.28 12.77 -24.89
CA ASP A 190 -67.77 13.39 -26.10
C ASP A 190 -66.64 12.58 -26.76
N ARG A 191 -66.52 12.68 -28.09
CA ARG A 191 -65.58 11.91 -28.92
C ARG A 191 -64.12 12.16 -28.51
N GLU A 192 -63.81 13.37 -28.05
CA GLU A 192 -62.47 13.73 -27.56
C GLU A 192 -62.14 12.99 -26.25
N LEU A 193 -63.12 12.79 -25.37
CA LEU A 193 -62.93 12.10 -24.09
C LEU A 193 -62.65 10.60 -24.32
N ARG A 194 -63.42 9.95 -25.20
CA ARG A 194 -63.21 8.54 -25.58
C ARG A 194 -61.84 8.32 -26.22
N LYS A 195 -61.39 9.25 -27.07
CA LYS A 195 -60.06 9.20 -27.67
C LYS A 195 -58.96 9.29 -26.60
N LYS A 196 -59.10 10.19 -25.61
CA LYS A 196 -58.14 10.32 -24.50
C LYS A 196 -58.05 9.03 -23.66
N VAL A 197 -59.18 8.37 -23.38
CA VAL A 197 -59.22 7.12 -22.62
C VAL A 197 -58.55 5.98 -23.40
N ARG A 198 -58.84 5.87 -24.71
CA ARG A 198 -58.17 4.90 -25.58
C ARG A 198 -56.66 5.13 -25.65
N ASP A 199 -56.23 6.37 -25.90
CA ASP A 199 -54.81 6.72 -25.98
C ASP A 199 -54.10 6.47 -24.63
N SER A 200 -54.79 6.62 -23.49
CA SER A 200 -54.28 6.30 -22.16
C SER A 200 -54.10 4.79 -21.97
N ALA A 201 -55.09 3.99 -22.34
CA ALA A 201 -55.03 2.54 -22.23
C ALA A 201 -54.00 1.93 -23.19
N GLU A 202 -53.86 2.46 -24.41
CA GLU A 202 -52.79 2.06 -25.34
C GLU A 202 -51.40 2.35 -24.76
N ARG A 203 -51.21 3.48 -24.07
CA ARG A 203 -49.96 3.78 -23.36
C ARG A 203 -49.70 2.79 -22.22
N GLU A 204 -50.73 2.44 -21.45
CA GLU A 204 -50.62 1.45 -20.37
C GLU A 204 -50.30 0.05 -20.91
N MET A 205 -50.97 -0.39 -21.97
CA MET A 205 -50.68 -1.66 -22.64
C MET A 205 -49.25 -1.69 -23.20
N LYS A 206 -48.78 -0.58 -23.77
CA LYS A 206 -47.37 -0.45 -24.19
C LYS A 206 -46.42 -0.59 -23.00
N GLN A 207 -46.70 0.04 -21.87
CA GLN A 207 -45.87 -0.09 -20.66
C GLN A 207 -45.85 -1.52 -20.11
N LEU A 208 -46.98 -2.23 -20.14
CA LEU A 208 -47.07 -3.64 -19.74
C LEU A 208 -46.25 -4.54 -20.67
N ARG A 209 -46.35 -4.33 -21.98
CA ARG A 209 -45.55 -5.06 -22.98
C ARG A 209 -44.06 -4.80 -22.79
N ASP A 210 -43.67 -3.53 -22.66
CA ASP A 210 -42.27 -3.14 -22.45
C ASP A 210 -41.71 -3.72 -21.14
N ARG A 211 -42.53 -3.80 -20.08
CA ARG A 211 -42.15 -4.44 -18.81
C ARG A 211 -41.89 -5.94 -18.98
N GLY A 212 -42.83 -6.66 -19.59
CA GLY A 212 -42.68 -8.09 -19.85
C GLY A 212 -41.49 -8.38 -20.77
N GLN A 213 -41.27 -7.56 -21.79
CA GLN A 213 -40.12 -7.72 -22.69
C GLN A 213 -38.79 -7.51 -21.95
N ARG A 214 -38.67 -6.50 -21.08
CA ARG A 214 -37.46 -6.28 -20.27
C ARG A 214 -37.16 -7.46 -19.33
N GLU A 215 -38.18 -8.11 -18.79
CA GLU A 215 -38.01 -9.32 -17.96
C GLU A 215 -37.49 -10.49 -18.80
N LEU A 216 -38.02 -10.69 -20.01
CA LEU A 216 -37.53 -11.71 -20.94
C LEU A 216 -36.10 -11.43 -21.39
N ASP A 217 -35.81 -10.20 -21.81
CA ASP A 217 -34.46 -9.78 -22.25
C ASP A 217 -33.43 -10.00 -21.13
N ARG A 218 -33.82 -9.75 -19.88
CA ARG A 218 -32.98 -9.98 -18.69
C ARG A 218 -32.77 -11.47 -18.44
N LEU A 219 -33.81 -12.30 -18.52
CA LEU A 219 -33.69 -13.75 -18.40
C LEU A 219 -32.75 -14.32 -19.47
N ASP A 220 -32.92 -13.89 -20.72
CA ASP A 220 -32.08 -14.30 -21.85
C ASP A 220 -30.63 -13.81 -21.68
N ALA A 221 -30.42 -12.60 -21.14
CA ALA A 221 -29.09 -12.09 -20.79
C ALA A 221 -28.42 -12.93 -19.68
N VAL A 222 -29.14 -13.28 -18.62
CA VAL A 222 -28.62 -14.14 -17.54
C VAL A 222 -28.25 -15.52 -18.07
N TRP A 223 -29.12 -16.14 -18.88
CA TRP A 223 -28.89 -17.47 -19.45
C TRP A 223 -27.73 -17.50 -20.43
N SER A 224 -27.71 -16.57 -21.39
CA SER A 224 -26.63 -16.46 -22.38
C SER A 224 -25.27 -16.20 -21.71
N ARG A 225 -25.26 -15.39 -20.64
CA ARG A 225 -24.04 -15.11 -19.90
C ARG A 225 -23.55 -16.32 -19.12
N PHE A 226 -24.44 -17.03 -18.41
CA PHE A 226 -24.09 -18.26 -17.70
C PHE A 226 -23.51 -19.33 -18.61
N ARG A 227 -24.12 -19.52 -19.80
CA ARG A 227 -23.67 -20.51 -20.79
C ARG A 227 -22.27 -20.22 -21.32
N SER A 228 -21.94 -18.95 -21.52
CA SER A 228 -20.65 -18.49 -22.06
C SER A 228 -19.59 -18.21 -20.99
N LEU A 229 -19.91 -18.40 -19.71
CA LEU A 229 -19.09 -17.99 -18.58
C LEU A 229 -17.75 -18.74 -18.57
N LYS A 230 -16.64 -18.00 -18.46
CA LYS A 230 -15.28 -18.54 -18.31
C LYS A 230 -14.60 -18.01 -17.07
N VAL A 231 -13.56 -18.72 -16.63
CA VAL A 231 -12.67 -18.22 -15.57
C VAL A 231 -12.00 -16.92 -16.05
N GLN A 232 -11.87 -15.93 -15.16
CA GLN A 232 -11.38 -14.56 -15.43
C GLN A 232 -12.34 -13.63 -16.18
N ASP A 233 -13.54 -14.10 -16.56
CA ASP A 233 -14.57 -13.21 -17.07
C ASP A 233 -14.97 -12.17 -16.02
N LEU A 234 -15.33 -10.99 -16.50
CA LEU A 234 -15.64 -9.83 -15.67
C LEU A 234 -17.09 -9.45 -15.84
N GLU A 235 -17.77 -9.24 -14.71
CA GLU A 235 -19.17 -8.85 -14.69
C GLU A 235 -19.33 -7.51 -13.96
N GLY A 236 -19.61 -6.46 -14.73
CA GLY A 236 -19.82 -5.11 -14.20
C GLY A 236 -21.24 -4.83 -13.75
N ASP A 237 -22.22 -5.59 -14.26
CA ASP A 237 -23.62 -5.46 -13.87
C ASP A 237 -23.88 -6.27 -12.58
N GLU A 238 -23.99 -5.57 -11.46
CA GLU A 238 -24.25 -6.14 -10.14
C GLU A 238 -25.60 -6.89 -10.11
N VAL A 239 -26.59 -6.39 -10.82
CA VAL A 239 -27.94 -6.95 -10.85
C VAL A 239 -27.93 -8.28 -11.61
N LEU A 240 -27.26 -8.30 -12.76
CA LEU A 240 -27.07 -9.52 -13.55
C LEU A 240 -26.28 -10.57 -12.77
N TYR A 241 -25.16 -10.18 -12.15
CA TYR A 241 -24.34 -11.09 -11.36
C TYR A 241 -25.13 -11.68 -10.17
N ARG A 242 -25.92 -10.87 -9.48
CA ARG A 242 -26.75 -11.33 -8.35
C ARG A 242 -27.81 -12.34 -8.77
N GLU A 243 -28.46 -12.14 -9.91
CA GLU A 243 -29.41 -13.12 -10.45
C GLU A 243 -28.72 -14.39 -10.90
N MET A 244 -27.59 -14.27 -11.60
CA MET A 244 -26.79 -15.40 -12.01
C MET A 244 -26.35 -16.22 -10.78
N LYS A 245 -25.92 -15.57 -9.69
CA LYS A 245 -25.56 -16.22 -8.43
C LYS A 245 -26.75 -16.87 -7.73
N THR A 246 -27.93 -16.24 -7.76
CA THR A 246 -29.15 -16.79 -7.16
C THR A 246 -29.62 -18.05 -7.89
N ARG A 247 -29.54 -18.05 -9.23
CA ARG A 247 -30.01 -19.16 -10.08
C ARG A 247 -28.98 -20.27 -10.23
N PHE A 248 -27.72 -19.91 -10.45
CA PHE A 248 -26.65 -20.81 -10.90
C PHE A 248 -25.41 -20.78 -10.01
N GLY A 249 -25.47 -20.19 -8.81
CA GLY A 249 -24.30 -20.02 -7.91
C GLY A 249 -23.65 -21.31 -7.42
N LYS A 250 -24.21 -22.49 -7.75
CA LYS A 250 -23.57 -23.79 -7.50
C LYS A 250 -22.48 -24.13 -8.53
N TYR A 251 -22.53 -23.56 -9.72
CA TYR A 251 -21.68 -23.94 -10.85
C TYR A 251 -20.48 -23.00 -11.04
N PHE A 252 -20.46 -21.86 -10.37
CA PHE A 252 -19.37 -20.89 -10.49
C PHE A 252 -19.22 -20.08 -9.21
N GLU A 253 -18.02 -19.58 -8.97
CA GLU A 253 -17.75 -18.61 -7.92
C GLU A 253 -17.17 -17.34 -8.54
N GLY A 254 -17.56 -16.19 -7.99
CA GLY A 254 -16.98 -14.91 -8.34
C GLY A 254 -16.84 -14.03 -7.12
N PHE A 255 -15.82 -13.19 -7.15
CA PHE A 255 -15.50 -12.28 -6.05
C PHE A 255 -15.15 -10.90 -6.61
N MET A 256 -15.16 -9.88 -5.76
CA MET A 256 -14.65 -8.54 -6.07
C MET A 256 -13.34 -8.27 -5.33
N GLY A 257 -12.65 -7.20 -5.73
CA GLY A 257 -11.50 -6.68 -5.01
C GLY A 257 -10.25 -7.54 -5.15
N ALA A 258 -9.31 -7.30 -4.23
CA ALA A 258 -8.07 -8.05 -4.17
C ALA A 258 -8.28 -9.52 -3.75
N GLU A 259 -9.41 -9.83 -3.12
CA GLU A 259 -9.81 -11.19 -2.73
C GLU A 259 -10.00 -12.08 -3.95
N ALA A 260 -10.65 -11.56 -4.99
CA ALA A 260 -10.80 -12.26 -6.26
C ALA A 260 -9.45 -12.57 -6.92
N ILE A 261 -8.52 -11.61 -6.87
CA ILE A 261 -7.16 -11.79 -7.40
C ILE A 261 -6.42 -12.85 -6.60
N LYS A 262 -6.50 -12.81 -5.27
CA LYS A 262 -5.88 -13.82 -4.40
C LYS A 262 -6.38 -15.22 -4.74
N LYS A 263 -7.70 -15.41 -4.80
CA LYS A 263 -8.32 -16.69 -5.18
C LYS A 263 -7.90 -17.15 -6.57
N ARG A 264 -7.80 -16.23 -7.53
CA ARG A 264 -7.33 -16.58 -8.87
C ARG A 264 -5.86 -17.02 -8.86
N LEU A 265 -5.01 -16.36 -8.07
CA LEU A 265 -3.58 -16.70 -7.93
C LEU A 265 -3.35 -18.02 -7.19
N GLU A 266 -4.21 -18.37 -6.22
CA GLU A 266 -4.19 -19.67 -5.54
C GLU A 266 -4.41 -20.82 -6.54
N ASN A 267 -5.35 -20.65 -7.47
CA ASN A 267 -5.69 -21.64 -8.50
C ASN A 267 -4.90 -21.44 -9.82
N PHE A 268 -3.80 -20.68 -9.82
CA PHE A 268 -3.05 -20.36 -11.04
C PHE A 268 -1.87 -21.31 -11.24
N ASP A 269 -1.97 -22.19 -12.24
CA ASP A 269 -0.83 -23.03 -12.65
C ASP A 269 0.16 -22.23 -13.51
N LEU A 270 1.30 -21.88 -12.90
CA LEU A 270 2.38 -21.16 -13.56
C LEU A 270 3.08 -22.00 -14.63
N ALA A 271 3.21 -23.31 -14.42
CA ALA A 271 3.92 -24.20 -15.35
C ALA A 271 3.12 -24.40 -16.63
N ALA A 272 1.83 -24.72 -16.50
CA ALA A 272 0.93 -24.86 -17.65
C ALA A 272 0.85 -23.56 -18.47
N GLU A 273 0.74 -22.40 -17.82
CA GLU A 273 0.73 -21.12 -18.53
C GLU A 273 2.06 -20.84 -19.24
N ALA A 274 3.20 -21.18 -18.62
CA ALA A 274 4.50 -21.00 -19.25
C ALA A 274 4.65 -21.85 -20.52
N GLU A 275 4.14 -23.09 -20.53
CA GLU A 275 4.12 -23.95 -21.70
C GLU A 275 3.19 -23.41 -22.79
N ALA A 276 1.98 -23.00 -22.43
CA ALA A 276 1.03 -22.37 -23.36
C ALA A 276 1.63 -21.13 -24.03
N LEU A 277 2.31 -20.27 -23.24
CA LEU A 277 2.99 -19.09 -23.77
C LEU A 277 4.15 -19.45 -24.70
N ARG A 278 4.92 -20.51 -24.41
CA ARG A 278 6.00 -20.98 -25.30
C ARG A 278 5.44 -21.43 -26.65
N GLU A 279 4.33 -22.16 -26.66
CA GLU A 279 3.68 -22.58 -27.90
C GLU A 279 3.12 -21.39 -28.70
N ILE A 280 2.53 -20.39 -28.03
CA ILE A 280 2.10 -19.15 -28.67
C ILE A 280 3.29 -18.37 -29.27
N ILE A 281 4.47 -18.42 -28.65
CA ILE A 281 5.68 -17.76 -29.14
C ILE A 281 6.25 -18.48 -30.38
N LYS A 282 6.17 -19.81 -30.43
CA LYS A 282 6.59 -20.62 -31.58
C LYS A 282 5.65 -20.42 -32.78
N THR A 283 4.35 -20.48 -32.55
CA THR A 283 3.31 -20.44 -33.61
C THR A 283 2.90 -19.01 -34.00
N GLY A 284 2.89 -18.09 -33.04
CA GLY A 284 2.38 -16.73 -33.21
C GLY A 284 3.32 -15.80 -33.98
N LYS A 285 2.73 -14.86 -34.73
CA LYS A 285 3.45 -13.81 -35.47
C LYS A 285 3.13 -12.40 -34.93
N GLY A 286 4.04 -11.45 -35.17
CA GLY A 286 3.82 -10.02 -34.89
C GLY A 286 3.55 -9.68 -33.41
N GLN A 287 2.51 -8.89 -33.16
CA GLN A 287 2.16 -8.34 -31.84
C GLN A 287 1.81 -9.41 -30.80
N ARG A 288 1.17 -10.52 -31.22
CA ARG A 288 0.78 -11.62 -30.33
C ARG A 288 2.02 -12.30 -29.73
N LYS A 289 3.05 -12.53 -30.55
CA LYS A 289 4.35 -13.08 -30.10
C LYS A 289 5.05 -12.13 -29.12
N THR A 290 5.06 -10.83 -29.41
CA THR A 290 5.68 -9.83 -28.53
C THR A 290 4.99 -9.74 -27.16
N ARG A 291 3.65 -9.82 -27.11
CA ARG A 291 2.89 -9.87 -25.85
C ARG A 291 3.21 -11.15 -25.08
N ALA A 292 3.19 -12.31 -25.74
CA ALA A 292 3.49 -13.59 -25.11
C ALA A 292 4.92 -13.64 -24.53
N LEU A 293 5.92 -13.11 -25.24
CA LEU A 293 7.29 -12.97 -24.74
C LEU A 293 7.38 -12.14 -23.45
N LYS A 294 6.68 -10.99 -23.42
CA LYS A 294 6.65 -10.10 -22.24
C LYS A 294 5.94 -10.75 -21.06
N ARG A 295 4.86 -11.51 -21.30
CA ARG A 295 4.14 -12.27 -20.27
C ARG A 295 5.00 -13.42 -19.74
N LEU A 296 5.60 -14.21 -20.63
CA LEU A 296 6.46 -15.33 -20.27
C LEU A 296 7.64 -14.89 -19.39
N LYS A 297 8.19 -13.69 -19.64
CA LYS A 297 9.24 -13.12 -18.77
C LYS A 297 8.78 -12.96 -17.32
N VAL A 298 7.53 -12.58 -17.07
CA VAL A 298 6.98 -12.43 -15.71
C VAL A 298 6.67 -13.79 -15.11
N VAL A 299 5.99 -14.68 -15.85
CA VAL A 299 5.65 -16.04 -15.39
C VAL A 299 6.92 -16.81 -15.02
N ARG A 300 7.91 -16.82 -15.92
CA ARG A 300 9.19 -17.51 -15.70
C ARG A 300 9.96 -16.94 -14.52
N ALA A 301 9.89 -15.64 -14.25
CA ALA A 301 10.53 -15.06 -13.07
C ALA A 301 9.96 -15.63 -11.76
N PHE A 302 8.68 -16.01 -11.72
CA PHE A 302 8.10 -16.69 -10.56
C PHE A 302 8.44 -18.19 -10.50
N ILE A 303 8.71 -18.83 -11.63
CA ILE A 303 9.12 -20.24 -11.66
C ILE A 303 10.61 -20.37 -11.26
N ASP A 304 11.45 -19.49 -11.80
CA ASP A 304 12.90 -19.53 -11.59
C ASP A 304 13.30 -18.98 -10.19
N THR A 305 12.38 -18.37 -9.44
CA THR A 305 12.63 -17.83 -8.10
C THR A 305 11.73 -18.46 -7.05
N ASP A 306 12.18 -18.48 -5.79
CA ASP A 306 11.42 -18.99 -4.64
C ASP A 306 10.32 -18.01 -4.16
N ASN A 307 9.86 -17.10 -5.04
CA ASN A 307 8.85 -16.11 -4.69
C ASN A 307 7.47 -16.62 -5.09
N SER A 308 6.54 -16.63 -4.14
CA SER A 308 5.13 -16.86 -4.46
C SER A 308 4.48 -15.60 -5.07
N ALA A 309 3.68 -15.79 -6.12
CA ALA A 309 2.86 -14.73 -6.70
C ALA A 309 1.84 -14.16 -5.71
N LEU A 310 1.48 -14.91 -4.67
CA LEU A 310 0.61 -14.47 -3.58
C LEU A 310 1.20 -13.27 -2.82
N GLY A 311 2.53 -13.10 -2.80
CA GLY A 311 3.17 -11.93 -2.16
C GLY A 311 2.82 -10.58 -2.80
N MET A 312 2.14 -10.57 -3.95
CA MET A 312 1.59 -9.34 -4.54
C MET A 312 0.27 -8.89 -3.87
N VAL A 313 -0.38 -9.78 -3.12
CA VAL A 313 -1.58 -9.51 -2.32
C VAL A 313 -1.22 -9.61 -0.84
N LEU A 314 -1.49 -8.55 -0.10
CA LEU A 314 -1.16 -8.40 1.30
C LEU A 314 -2.37 -8.73 2.17
N ASP A 315 -2.21 -9.70 3.06
CA ASP A 315 -3.13 -9.91 4.20
C ASP A 315 -2.69 -9.11 5.42
N CYS A 316 -1.40 -8.76 5.50
CA CYS A 316 -0.85 -7.92 6.56
C CYS A 316 0.09 -6.86 5.97
N VAL A 317 0.15 -5.70 6.64
CA VAL A 317 0.98 -4.56 6.22
C VAL A 317 2.06 -4.32 7.27
N PRO A 318 3.36 -4.28 6.91
CA PRO A 318 4.42 -3.97 7.84
C PRO A 318 4.37 -2.50 8.28
N VAL A 319 4.65 -2.26 9.55
CA VAL A 319 4.76 -0.95 10.16
C VAL A 319 6.23 -0.65 10.45
N ILE A 320 6.75 0.38 9.78
CA ILE A 320 8.13 0.82 9.95
C ILE A 320 8.40 1.24 11.41
N PRO A 321 9.62 1.00 11.95
CA PRO A 321 9.98 1.38 13.31
C PRO A 321 9.75 2.89 13.59
N PRO A 322 9.26 3.27 14.78
CA PRO A 322 8.79 4.62 15.09
C PRO A 322 9.88 5.69 15.00
N ASP A 323 11.15 5.35 15.27
CA ASP A 323 12.25 6.31 15.19
C ASP A 323 12.60 6.69 13.74
N LEU A 324 12.15 5.89 12.76
CA LEU A 324 12.24 6.23 11.34
C LEU A 324 11.07 7.11 10.87
N ARG A 325 10.04 7.28 11.71
CA ARG A 325 8.86 8.14 11.51
C ARG A 325 8.54 8.97 12.77
N PRO A 326 9.50 9.78 13.27
CA PRO A 326 9.41 10.39 14.59
C PRO A 326 8.24 11.37 14.70
N MET A 327 7.81 11.56 15.94
CA MET A 327 6.94 12.66 16.37
C MET A 327 7.76 13.50 17.35
N VAL A 328 7.94 14.78 17.01
CA VAL A 328 8.79 15.70 17.76
C VAL A 328 7.92 16.84 18.29
N GLN A 329 8.09 17.17 19.56
CA GLN A 329 7.46 18.34 20.16
C GLN A 329 8.24 19.59 19.74
N LEU A 330 7.53 20.60 19.24
CA LEU A 330 8.07 21.90 18.91
C LEU A 330 7.97 22.85 20.11
N ASP A 331 8.79 23.89 20.08
CA ASP A 331 8.68 25.01 21.02
C ASP A 331 7.28 25.64 20.89
N GLY A 332 6.56 25.72 22.01
CA GLY A 332 5.14 26.10 22.05
C GLY A 332 4.14 24.93 22.16
N GLY A 333 4.61 23.72 22.45
CA GLY A 333 3.75 22.58 22.81
C GLY A 333 3.03 21.89 21.65
N ARG A 334 3.27 22.35 20.41
CA ARG A 334 2.78 21.70 19.18
C ARG A 334 3.60 20.45 18.86
N PHE A 335 3.01 19.53 18.10
CA PHE A 335 3.70 18.32 17.63
C PHE A 335 3.89 18.37 16.12
N ALA A 336 5.11 18.07 15.67
CA ALA A 336 5.43 17.79 14.29
C ALA A 336 5.51 16.27 14.10
N THR A 337 4.75 15.75 13.13
CA THR A 337 4.69 14.32 12.83
C THR A 337 5.19 14.03 11.43
N SER A 338 5.84 12.88 11.25
CA SER A 338 6.05 12.33 9.91
C SER A 338 4.71 12.04 9.22
N ASP A 339 4.61 12.38 7.93
CA ASP A 339 3.46 12.10 7.06
C ASP A 339 3.04 10.61 7.07
N LEU A 340 4.02 9.70 7.24
CA LEU A 340 3.76 8.26 7.34
C LEU A 340 2.81 7.90 8.49
N ASN A 341 2.88 8.62 9.61
CA ASN A 341 2.01 8.33 10.75
C ASN A 341 0.55 8.57 10.37
N ASP A 342 0.25 9.64 9.62
CA ASP A 342 -1.12 9.90 9.17
C ASP A 342 -1.60 8.89 8.12
N LEU A 343 -0.71 8.42 7.25
CA LEU A 343 -1.02 7.35 6.30
C LEU A 343 -1.32 6.03 7.01
N TYR A 344 -0.48 5.61 7.98
CA TYR A 344 -0.74 4.43 8.81
C TYR A 344 -2.05 4.58 9.61
N ARG A 345 -2.31 5.74 10.22
CA ARG A 345 -3.56 6.01 10.94
C ARG A 345 -4.78 5.83 10.06
N ARG A 346 -4.73 6.28 8.80
CA ARG A 346 -5.81 6.09 7.84
C ARG A 346 -6.05 4.60 7.56
N VAL A 347 -5.00 3.81 7.33
CA VAL A 347 -5.13 2.36 7.14
C VAL A 347 -5.77 1.70 8.36
N ILE A 348 -5.27 1.97 9.57
CA ILE A 348 -5.78 1.39 10.82
C ILE A 348 -7.26 1.77 11.03
N ASN A 349 -7.62 3.04 10.83
CA ASN A 349 -9.00 3.51 10.99
C ASN A 349 -9.97 2.79 10.02
N ARG A 350 -9.57 2.64 8.75
CA ARG A 350 -10.37 1.93 7.74
C ARG A 350 -10.48 0.44 8.05
N ASN A 351 -9.38 -0.18 8.45
CA ASN A 351 -9.35 -1.59 8.82
C ASN A 351 -10.24 -1.88 10.04
N ASN A 352 -10.14 -1.07 11.09
CA ASN A 352 -10.97 -1.22 12.29
C ASN A 352 -12.45 -0.93 12.04
N ARG A 353 -12.76 -0.02 11.11
CA ARG A 353 -14.13 0.21 10.66
C ARG A 353 -14.65 -1.01 9.88
N LEU A 354 -13.85 -1.58 8.99
CA LEU A 354 -14.20 -2.78 8.24
C LEU A 354 -14.43 -3.98 9.17
N LYS A 355 -13.56 -4.24 10.16
CA LYS A 355 -13.77 -5.30 11.17
C LYS A 355 -15.13 -5.16 11.86
N ARG A 356 -15.46 -3.96 12.35
CA ARG A 356 -16.76 -3.67 12.98
C ARG A 356 -17.95 -3.86 12.04
N LEU A 357 -17.82 -3.50 10.76
CA LEU A 357 -18.91 -3.69 9.79
C LEU A 357 -19.17 -5.18 9.50
N LEU A 358 -18.11 -6.00 9.47
CA LEU A 358 -18.22 -7.44 9.33
C LEU A 358 -18.90 -8.06 10.56
N ASP A 359 -18.50 -7.65 11.77
CA ASP A 359 -19.09 -8.15 13.03
C ASP A 359 -20.59 -7.81 13.15
N LEU A 360 -21.00 -6.65 12.62
CA LEU A 360 -22.39 -6.21 12.61
C LEU A 360 -23.23 -6.85 11.47
N GLY A 361 -22.62 -7.62 10.58
CA GLY A 361 -23.31 -8.18 9.41
C GLY A 361 -23.84 -7.11 8.45
N ALA A 362 -23.11 -6.01 8.28
CA ALA A 362 -23.53 -4.90 7.43
C ALA A 362 -23.73 -5.35 5.96
N PRO A 363 -24.65 -4.71 5.20
CA PRO A 363 -24.87 -5.03 3.79
C PRO A 363 -23.60 -4.98 2.93
N GLU A 364 -23.52 -5.87 1.93
CA GLU A 364 -22.34 -6.07 1.09
C GLU A 364 -21.85 -4.79 0.39
N ILE A 365 -22.76 -3.90 -0.03
CA ILE A 365 -22.43 -2.61 -0.65
C ILE A 365 -21.58 -1.73 0.30
N ILE A 366 -21.95 -1.68 1.59
CA ILE A 366 -21.24 -0.88 2.59
C ILE A 366 -19.87 -1.49 2.87
N VAL A 367 -19.82 -2.82 2.99
CA VAL A 367 -18.58 -3.57 3.20
C VAL A 367 -17.63 -3.39 2.00
N ASN A 368 -18.12 -3.49 0.77
CA ASN A 368 -17.34 -3.32 -0.46
C ASN A 368 -16.79 -1.90 -0.60
N ASN A 369 -17.57 -0.87 -0.23
CA ASN A 369 -17.06 0.50 -0.21
C ASN A 369 -15.95 0.66 0.84
N GLU A 370 -16.08 0.08 2.03
CA GLU A 370 -15.03 0.16 3.05
C GLU A 370 -13.78 -0.65 2.66
N LYS A 371 -13.93 -1.84 2.02
CA LYS A 371 -12.82 -2.61 1.42
C LYS A 371 -12.10 -1.78 0.33
N ARG A 372 -12.84 -1.08 -0.53
CA ARG A 372 -12.27 -0.15 -1.54
C ARG A 372 -11.48 0.98 -0.88
N MET A 373 -12.03 1.60 0.17
CA MET A 373 -11.33 2.66 0.91
C MET A 373 -10.09 2.15 1.64
N LEU A 374 -10.10 0.91 2.13
CA LEU A 374 -8.94 0.26 2.73
C LEU A 374 -7.82 0.05 1.70
N GLN A 375 -8.17 -0.45 0.51
CA GLN A 375 -7.22 -0.57 -0.61
C GLN A 375 -6.61 0.79 -0.97
N GLU A 376 -7.42 1.84 -1.11
CA GLU A 376 -6.92 3.21 -1.40
C GLU A 376 -6.03 3.78 -0.29
N ALA A 377 -6.29 3.43 0.98
CA ALA A 377 -5.46 3.84 2.11
C ALA A 377 -4.07 3.17 2.07
N VAL A 378 -4.01 1.87 1.75
CA VAL A 378 -2.75 1.13 1.62
C VAL A 378 -1.98 1.55 0.37
N ASP A 379 -2.67 1.81 -0.74
CA ASP A 379 -2.08 2.39 -1.94
C ASP A 379 -1.37 3.71 -1.62
N SER A 380 -2.04 4.58 -0.86
CA SER A 380 -1.50 5.88 -0.44
C SER A 380 -0.34 5.75 0.53
N LEU A 381 -0.32 4.71 1.38
CA LEU A 381 0.80 4.42 2.28
C LEU A 381 2.06 4.06 1.49
N PHE A 382 1.94 3.18 0.48
CA PHE A 382 3.07 2.70 -0.30
C PHE A 382 3.52 3.69 -1.37
N ASP A 383 2.63 4.24 -2.19
CA ASP A 383 2.96 5.17 -3.30
C ASP A 383 1.81 6.18 -3.52
N ASN A 384 1.81 7.25 -2.72
CA ASN A 384 0.75 8.26 -2.73
C ASN A 384 0.71 9.03 -4.06
N GLY A 385 -0.48 9.21 -4.63
CA GLY A 385 -0.67 9.89 -5.91
C GLY A 385 -0.33 9.04 -7.14
N ARG A 386 0.06 7.77 -6.96
CA ARG A 386 0.26 6.84 -8.08
C ARG A 386 -1.04 6.51 -8.81
N ARG A 387 -2.17 6.50 -8.08
CA ARG A 387 -3.52 6.36 -8.61
C ARG A 387 -4.41 7.47 -8.05
N GLY A 388 -5.18 8.10 -8.93
CA GLY A 388 -6.17 9.09 -8.53
C GLY A 388 -5.54 10.35 -7.93
N ARG A 389 -6.33 11.08 -7.14
CA ARG A 389 -5.84 12.27 -6.45
C ARG A 389 -5.02 11.85 -5.22
N PRO A 390 -3.84 12.45 -4.99
CA PRO A 390 -3.04 12.13 -3.81
C PRO A 390 -3.77 12.53 -2.54
N VAL A 391 -3.52 11.79 -1.46
CA VAL A 391 -3.95 12.18 -0.13
C VAL A 391 -3.16 13.41 0.31
N THR A 392 -3.87 14.49 0.59
CA THR A 392 -3.31 15.75 1.04
C THR A 392 -3.41 15.90 2.56
N GLY A 393 -2.39 16.54 3.13
CA GLY A 393 -2.38 17.02 4.51
C GLY A 393 -2.82 18.48 4.61
N PRO A 394 -2.57 19.12 5.77
CA PRO A 394 -2.80 20.55 5.95
C PRO A 394 -2.12 21.38 4.85
N GLY A 395 -2.83 22.39 4.34
CA GLY A 395 -2.33 23.25 3.26
C GLY A 395 -2.30 22.59 1.87
N ASN A 396 -3.13 21.58 1.62
CA ASN A 396 -3.23 20.86 0.33
C ASN A 396 -1.91 20.23 -0.16
N ARG A 397 -0.91 20.09 0.72
CA ARG A 397 0.35 19.42 0.39
C ARG A 397 0.13 17.90 0.33
N PRO A 398 0.58 17.19 -0.73
CA PRO A 398 0.53 15.74 -0.76
C PRO A 398 1.42 15.15 0.35
N LEU A 399 0.90 14.17 1.06
CA LEU A 399 1.64 13.43 2.08
C LEU A 399 2.72 12.56 1.42
N LYS A 400 3.91 12.52 1.99
CA LYS A 400 5.01 11.67 1.51
C LYS A 400 4.76 10.19 1.89
N SER A 401 4.76 9.33 0.89
CA SER A 401 4.62 7.87 1.04
C SER A 401 5.95 7.16 1.29
N ILE A 402 5.91 5.85 1.54
CA ILE A 402 7.12 5.01 1.70
C ILE A 402 7.98 5.07 0.43
N SER A 403 7.36 5.02 -0.76
CA SER A 403 8.06 5.15 -2.04
C SER A 403 8.78 6.49 -2.18
N ASP A 404 8.16 7.59 -1.75
CA ASP A 404 8.74 8.93 -1.84
C ASP A 404 9.97 9.10 -0.95
N MET A 405 10.06 8.33 0.15
CA MET A 405 11.27 8.29 0.97
C MET A 405 12.46 7.68 0.23
N LEU A 406 12.24 6.86 -0.79
CA LEU A 406 13.30 6.21 -1.56
C LEU A 406 13.64 6.99 -2.84
N LYS A 407 12.63 7.60 -3.48
CA LYS A 407 12.74 8.24 -4.80
C LYS A 407 13.24 9.69 -4.73
N GLY A 408 13.80 10.16 -5.84
CA GLY A 408 14.12 11.58 -6.05
C GLY A 408 15.42 12.06 -5.42
N LYS A 409 15.72 13.36 -5.59
CA LYS A 409 16.95 13.99 -5.05
C LYS A 409 16.99 13.99 -3.52
N GLN A 410 15.83 14.15 -2.88
CA GLN A 410 15.67 14.09 -1.42
C GLN A 410 15.38 12.68 -0.88
N GLY A 411 15.40 11.66 -1.75
CA GLY A 411 15.21 10.27 -1.33
C GLY A 411 16.44 9.71 -0.62
N ARG A 412 16.25 8.67 0.18
CA ARG A 412 17.30 8.06 1.01
C ARG A 412 18.52 7.60 0.21
N PHE A 413 18.33 7.01 -0.97
CA PHE A 413 19.46 6.56 -1.79
C PHE A 413 20.40 7.71 -2.17
N ARG A 414 19.86 8.83 -2.68
CA ARG A 414 20.68 9.95 -3.16
C ARG A 414 21.16 10.85 -2.04
N GLN A 415 20.30 11.15 -1.06
CA GLN A 415 20.61 12.13 -0.03
C GLN A 415 21.34 11.55 1.18
N ASN A 416 21.12 10.26 1.49
CA ASN A 416 21.63 9.65 2.72
C ASN A 416 22.58 8.49 2.52
N LEU A 417 22.58 7.83 1.35
CA LEU A 417 23.51 6.72 1.06
C LEU A 417 24.70 7.18 0.21
N LEU A 418 24.45 7.84 -0.93
CA LEU A 418 25.51 8.31 -1.83
C LEU A 418 26.30 9.51 -1.30
N GLY A 419 25.66 10.33 -0.45
CA GLY A 419 26.29 11.45 0.23
C GLY A 419 25.80 11.52 1.67
N LYS A 420 26.69 11.84 2.60
CA LYS A 420 26.36 12.03 4.01
C LYS A 420 27.05 13.28 4.52
N ARG A 421 26.47 13.86 5.58
CA ARG A 421 27.21 14.82 6.39
C ARG A 421 28.28 14.04 7.14
N VAL A 422 29.48 14.61 7.20
CA VAL A 422 30.64 14.00 7.83
C VAL A 422 31.11 14.89 8.96
N ASP A 423 31.47 14.28 10.09
CA ASP A 423 32.16 14.96 11.17
C ASP A 423 33.59 15.31 10.73
N TYR A 424 34.29 16.13 11.51
CA TYR A 424 35.65 16.61 11.20
C TYR A 424 35.75 17.31 9.84
N SER A 425 34.76 18.15 9.53
CA SER A 425 34.72 18.96 8.31
C SER A 425 34.45 20.43 8.63
N GLY A 426 34.97 21.33 7.79
CA GLY A 426 34.85 22.77 7.94
C GLY A 426 34.61 23.46 6.59
N ARG A 427 34.13 24.71 6.63
CA ARG A 427 33.96 25.55 5.43
C ARG A 427 34.36 26.98 5.77
N SER A 428 35.18 27.58 4.91
CA SER A 428 35.55 28.99 4.98
C SER A 428 35.67 29.57 3.56
N VAL A 429 35.79 30.89 3.49
CA VAL A 429 36.10 31.62 2.25
C VAL A 429 37.57 31.39 1.89
N ILE A 430 37.85 31.16 0.61
CA ILE A 430 39.22 31.00 0.10
C ILE A 430 39.81 32.36 -0.28
N VAL A 431 41.08 32.56 0.03
CA VAL A 431 41.88 33.73 -0.34
C VAL A 431 43.18 33.25 -0.96
N VAL A 432 43.71 33.98 -1.94
CA VAL A 432 44.98 33.65 -2.58
C VAL A 432 46.14 33.82 -1.60
N GLY A 433 47.03 32.83 -1.50
CA GLY A 433 48.23 32.88 -0.67
C GLY A 433 49.49 32.63 -1.49
N PRO A 434 50.04 33.65 -2.19
CA PRO A 434 51.18 33.50 -3.10
C PRO A 434 52.45 32.94 -2.46
N GLN A 435 52.59 33.06 -1.13
CA GLN A 435 53.71 32.56 -0.34
C GLN A 435 53.68 31.05 -0.07
N LEU A 436 52.56 30.37 -0.37
CA LEU A 436 52.39 28.94 -0.10
C LEU A 436 53.01 28.07 -1.20
N LYS A 437 53.58 26.93 -0.83
CA LYS A 437 54.01 25.90 -1.79
C LYS A 437 52.81 25.10 -2.32
N LEU A 438 53.00 24.36 -3.42
CA LEU A 438 51.94 23.58 -4.06
C LEU A 438 51.27 22.55 -3.12
N HIS A 439 52.01 21.98 -2.18
CA HIS A 439 51.51 21.01 -1.19
C HIS A 439 51.05 21.67 0.12
N GLN A 440 50.85 22.99 0.15
CA GLN A 440 50.51 23.73 1.35
C GLN A 440 49.20 24.50 1.18
N CYS A 441 48.44 24.58 2.28
CA CYS A 441 47.26 25.43 2.37
C CYS A 441 47.23 26.17 3.71
N GLY A 442 46.66 27.38 3.71
CA GLY A 442 46.41 28.14 4.94
C GLY A 442 45.07 27.75 5.57
N LEU A 443 45.10 27.31 6.83
CA LEU A 443 43.90 27.03 7.62
C LEU A 443 43.78 28.06 8.76
N PRO A 444 42.60 28.68 8.96
CA PRO A 444 42.37 29.51 10.14
C PRO A 444 42.60 28.73 11.43
N LYS A 445 43.35 29.30 12.38
CA LYS A 445 43.73 28.65 13.64
C LYS A 445 42.52 28.11 14.41
N GLN A 446 41.42 28.87 14.47
CA GLN A 446 40.19 28.43 15.12
C GLN A 446 39.53 27.23 14.43
N MET A 447 39.57 27.19 13.09
CA MET A 447 39.04 26.05 12.33
C MET A 447 39.88 24.80 12.55
N ALA A 448 41.21 24.94 12.54
CA ALA A 448 42.13 23.85 12.84
C ALA A 448 41.93 23.32 14.27
N LEU A 449 41.76 24.21 15.26
CA LEU A 449 41.52 23.81 16.65
C LEU A 449 40.27 22.92 16.80
N GLU A 450 39.18 23.22 16.10
CA GLU A 450 37.96 22.41 16.17
C GLU A 450 38.08 21.09 15.37
N LEU A 451 38.71 21.12 14.19
CA LEU A 451 38.94 19.92 13.37
C LEU A 451 39.82 18.89 14.10
N PHE A 452 40.90 19.36 14.73
CA PHE A 452 41.89 18.52 15.41
C PHE A 452 41.61 18.38 16.92
N LYS A 453 40.45 18.82 17.39
CA LYS A 453 40.08 18.87 18.81
C LYS A 453 40.38 17.60 19.60
N PRO A 454 40.06 16.37 19.12
CA PRO A 454 40.40 15.15 19.86
C PRO A 454 41.91 14.94 20.01
N PHE A 455 42.70 15.27 18.98
CA PHE A 455 44.15 15.11 18.98
C PHE A 455 44.83 16.13 19.90
N VAL A 456 44.39 17.39 19.87
CA VAL A 456 44.85 18.44 20.77
C VAL A 456 44.50 18.08 22.22
N MET A 457 43.29 17.60 22.49
CA MET A 457 42.89 17.15 23.82
C MET A 457 43.76 15.99 24.35
N LYS A 458 44.12 15.05 23.48
CA LYS A 458 45.03 13.95 23.82
C LYS A 458 46.42 14.47 24.17
N ARG A 459 47.00 15.32 23.32
CA ARG A 459 48.35 15.88 23.53
C ARG A 459 48.46 16.78 24.76
N LEU A 460 47.43 17.58 25.05
CA LEU A 460 47.37 18.39 26.27
C LEU A 460 47.39 17.54 27.56
N ALA A 461 46.80 16.34 27.52
CA ALA A 461 46.86 15.40 28.64
C ALA A 461 48.23 14.72 28.75
N GLU A 462 48.84 14.35 27.62
CA GLU A 462 50.19 13.72 27.59
C GLU A 462 51.29 14.66 28.10
N GLN A 463 51.21 15.95 27.78
CA GLN A 463 52.18 16.96 28.21
C GLN A 463 51.88 17.52 29.62
N ASN A 464 50.93 16.93 30.35
CA ASN A 464 50.50 17.35 31.69
C ASN A 464 49.97 18.80 31.80
N TYR A 465 49.62 19.44 30.68
CA TYR A 465 48.91 20.73 30.70
C TYR A 465 47.48 20.62 31.22
N ALA A 466 46.86 19.43 31.08
CA ALA A 466 45.54 19.13 31.61
C ALA A 466 45.56 17.85 32.46
N GLN A 467 44.98 17.90 33.66
CA GLN A 467 44.90 16.74 34.58
C GLN A 467 44.05 15.58 34.05
N ASN A 468 43.05 15.86 33.20
CA ASN A 468 42.19 14.84 32.61
C ASN A 468 41.57 15.35 31.29
N ILE A 469 41.01 14.42 30.51
CA ILE A 469 40.43 14.73 29.19
C ILE A 469 39.27 15.73 29.24
N LYS A 470 38.50 15.75 30.35
CA LYS A 470 37.41 16.72 30.56
C LYS A 470 37.95 18.14 30.80
N SER A 471 39.07 18.27 31.50
CA SER A 471 39.78 19.53 31.69
C SER A 471 40.39 19.99 30.37
N ALA A 472 41.04 19.08 29.63
CA ALA A 472 41.58 19.37 28.30
C ALA A 472 40.49 19.90 27.34
N LYS A 473 39.31 19.27 27.33
CA LYS A 473 38.14 19.76 26.56
C LYS A 473 37.77 21.19 26.94
N ARG A 474 37.68 21.50 28.24
CA ARG A 474 37.38 22.85 28.73
C ARG A 474 38.47 23.86 28.37
N MET A 475 39.74 23.46 28.36
CA MET A 475 40.85 24.32 27.97
C MET A 475 40.81 24.66 26.48
N VAL A 476 40.47 23.69 25.63
CA VAL A 476 40.27 23.88 24.18
C VAL A 476 39.05 24.77 23.89
N GLU A 477 37.92 24.53 24.55
CA GLU A 477 36.71 25.35 24.40
C GLU A 477 36.93 26.82 24.83
N ARG A 478 37.78 27.04 25.83
CA ARG A 478 38.17 28.39 26.30
C ARG A 478 39.35 28.99 25.54
N GLN A 479 39.89 28.29 24.54
CA GLN A 479 41.02 28.75 23.72
C GLN A 479 42.21 29.24 24.55
N ARG A 480 42.59 28.51 25.61
CA ARG A 480 43.73 28.89 26.46
C ARG A 480 45.04 28.94 25.66
N PRO A 481 46.02 29.80 26.00
CA PRO A 481 47.23 29.99 25.21
C PRO A 481 48.00 28.70 24.88
N GLN A 482 48.08 27.76 25.84
CA GLN A 482 48.82 26.51 25.68
C GLN A 482 48.28 25.61 24.56
N VAL A 483 47.03 25.81 24.12
CA VAL A 483 46.44 24.97 23.06
C VAL A 483 47.04 25.28 21.69
N TRP A 484 47.62 26.48 21.49
CA TRP A 484 48.15 26.89 20.20
C TRP A 484 49.48 26.22 19.88
N ASP A 485 50.36 26.09 20.87
CA ASP A 485 51.65 25.39 20.72
C ASP A 485 51.42 23.91 20.44
N VAL A 486 50.48 23.30 21.19
CA VAL A 486 50.09 21.90 20.99
C VAL A 486 49.40 21.69 19.64
N LEU A 487 48.61 22.65 19.17
CA LEU A 487 47.97 22.57 17.86
C LEU A 487 49.02 22.53 16.75
N GLU A 488 50.08 23.34 16.83
CA GLU A 488 51.16 23.36 15.84
C GLU A 488 51.91 22.02 15.74
N GLU A 489 52.12 21.35 16.88
CA GLU A 489 52.68 20.00 16.92
C GLU A 489 51.74 18.98 16.26
N VAL A 490 50.43 19.06 16.54
CA VAL A 490 49.42 18.10 16.06
C VAL A 490 49.18 18.19 14.55
N ILE A 491 49.25 19.39 13.96
CA ILE A 491 49.00 19.59 12.52
C ILE A 491 50.21 19.21 11.65
N LYS A 492 51.39 19.01 12.24
CA LYS A 492 52.61 18.72 11.50
C LYS A 492 52.48 17.39 10.74
N GLU A 493 52.73 17.45 9.43
CA GLU A 493 52.64 16.30 8.50
C GLU A 493 51.28 15.58 8.49
N HIS A 494 50.20 16.25 8.92
CA HIS A 494 48.85 15.72 8.87
C HIS A 494 48.07 16.38 7.70
N PRO A 495 47.93 15.71 6.55
CA PRO A 495 47.27 16.31 5.39
C PRO A 495 45.78 16.55 5.64
N VAL A 496 45.21 17.55 4.96
CA VAL A 496 43.78 17.87 5.01
C VAL A 496 43.19 17.86 3.61
N LEU A 497 41.94 17.46 3.46
CA LEU A 497 41.28 17.47 2.15
C LEU A 497 40.55 18.79 1.91
N LEU A 498 40.91 19.52 0.86
CA LEU A 498 40.21 20.70 0.37
C LEU A 498 39.25 20.32 -0.75
N ASN A 499 38.03 20.86 -0.71
CA ASN A 499 37.01 20.62 -1.75
C ASN A 499 36.28 21.92 -2.11
N ARG A 500 36.07 22.16 -3.41
CA ARG A 500 35.20 23.25 -3.92
C ARG A 500 34.07 22.69 -4.76
N ALA A 501 32.84 22.87 -4.29
CA ALA A 501 31.65 22.47 -5.03
C ALA A 501 31.36 23.46 -6.20
N PRO A 502 30.87 22.98 -7.36
CA PRO A 502 30.61 21.58 -7.71
C PRO A 502 31.90 20.79 -8.04
N THR A 503 32.02 19.57 -7.51
CA THR A 503 33.15 18.67 -7.78
C THR A 503 32.93 17.95 -9.12
N LEU A 504 33.50 18.46 -10.20
CA LEU A 504 33.29 17.93 -11.56
C LEU A 504 34.18 16.71 -11.90
N HIS A 505 35.37 16.67 -11.32
CA HIS A 505 36.36 15.62 -11.54
C HIS A 505 37.19 15.40 -10.27
N ARG A 506 38.01 14.35 -10.24
CA ARG A 506 38.83 13.97 -9.06
C ARG A 506 39.64 15.12 -8.47
N LEU A 507 40.20 16.00 -9.30
CA LEU A 507 41.04 17.14 -8.85
C LEU A 507 40.26 18.26 -8.14
N GLY A 508 38.92 18.16 -8.04
CA GLY A 508 38.12 19.06 -7.22
C GLY A 508 38.28 18.79 -5.72
N ILE A 509 38.88 17.66 -5.35
CA ILE A 509 39.33 17.34 -3.99
C ILE A 509 40.84 17.11 -4.04
N GLN A 510 41.60 17.84 -3.23
CA GLN A 510 43.06 17.72 -3.13
C GLN A 510 43.49 17.70 -1.68
N ALA A 511 44.61 17.03 -1.40
CA ALA A 511 45.21 16.89 -0.08
C ALA A 511 46.37 17.87 0.11
#